data_AF-A0A643IZD8-F1
#
_entry.id   AF-A0A643IZD8-F1
#
_cell.length_a   1.000
_cell.length_b   1.000
_cell.length_c   1.000
_cell.angle_alpha   90.00
_cell.angle_beta   90.00
_cell.angle_gamma   90.00
#
_symmetry.space_group_name_H-M   'P 1'
#
loop_
_entity.id
_entity.type
_entity.pdbx_description
1 polymer ?
#
loop_
_entity_poly.entity_id
_entity_poly.type
_entity_poly.pdbx_seq_one_letter_code
_entity_poly.pdbx_strand_id
1 'polypeptide(L)'
;MAWYSTGTVAVTANSPTVTGTSTQFSSNARVGDAFRGPDGRWYEVTNVASSTVISIKPNYQGSTASGQAYAVAPILGYDKDLSDRFNQIAMDWGATIAGIKPWALSNTGTQAQADMGITAVGRGLLAASSQANALSYLGGVTPGQMGWAGNAITTANLDSLTVSGLYTHGVAVPSPVNNAQGYVLHMQHGNPDFAVQQWYQLNSATGQYMRIKTAGNWSRWVLQYSQFNLLGAVSQSSGVPTGAVIDRGSNANGEYVRFADGTQICTMSINVTDQAIDSAYGPLFQGARTWSFPVAFSGAPAVSVGLFRWGSAASWGSVATLPSTTSATLRGFDIASRPAGTSTAISATAIGRWF
;
A
#
# COMPACT_ATOMS: atom_id res chain seq x y z
N MET A 1 -1.70 73.77 44.97
CA MET A 1 -2.35 74.29 43.75
C MET A 1 -3.16 75.51 44.17
N ALA A 2 -2.74 76.71 43.78
CA ALA A 2 -3.39 77.95 44.21
C ALA A 2 -4.72 78.12 43.48
N TRP A 3 -5.79 78.49 44.18
CA TRP A 3 -7.08 78.80 43.56
C TRP A 3 -6.94 79.96 42.58
N TYR A 4 -7.72 79.92 41.50
CA TYR A 4 -7.66 80.95 40.47
C TYR A 4 -8.32 82.24 40.96
N SER A 5 -7.54 83.31 41.13
CA SER A 5 -7.99 84.60 41.69
C SER A 5 -7.40 85.82 40.97
N THR A 6 -6.93 85.65 39.73
CA THR A 6 -6.31 86.73 38.96
C THR A 6 -7.37 87.67 38.38
N GLY A 7 -7.28 88.96 38.68
CA GLY A 7 -8.25 89.97 38.25
C GLY A 7 -9.32 90.23 39.30
N THR A 8 -10.40 90.92 38.91
CA THR A 8 -11.51 91.26 39.82
C THR A 8 -12.85 90.91 39.18
N VAL A 9 -13.88 90.70 40.00
CA VAL A 9 -15.24 90.41 39.50
C VAL A 9 -16.23 91.51 39.87
N ALA A 10 -17.23 91.65 39.00
CA ALA A 10 -18.49 92.32 39.25
C ALA A 10 -19.59 91.26 39.39
N VAL A 11 -20.35 91.37 40.46
CA VAL A 11 -21.44 90.47 40.85
C VAL A 11 -22.66 91.30 41.17
N THR A 12 -23.82 90.88 40.65
CA THR A 12 -25.10 91.56 40.87
C THR A 12 -25.99 90.69 41.73
N ALA A 13 -26.58 91.26 42.78
CA ALA A 13 -27.52 90.56 43.66
C ALA A 13 -28.64 89.90 42.84
N ASN A 14 -28.97 88.65 43.17
CA ASN A 14 -29.94 87.80 42.49
C ASN A 14 -29.66 87.51 41.00
N SER A 15 -28.43 87.72 40.52
CA SER A 15 -28.00 87.36 39.15
C SER A 15 -27.11 86.11 39.14
N PRO A 16 -27.24 85.21 38.15
CA PRO A 16 -26.29 84.13 37.95
C PRO A 16 -24.99 84.60 37.28
N THR A 17 -24.94 85.81 36.74
CA THR A 17 -23.80 86.27 35.92
C THR A 17 -22.73 86.91 36.78
N VAL A 18 -21.50 86.43 36.65
CA VAL A 18 -20.29 87.03 37.19
C VAL A 18 -19.46 87.57 36.03
N THR A 19 -19.14 88.87 36.06
CA THR A 19 -18.35 89.53 35.01
C THR A 19 -16.98 89.91 35.55
N GLY A 20 -15.93 89.30 35.03
CA GLY A 20 -14.55 89.56 35.38
C GLY A 20 -13.93 90.71 34.58
N THR A 21 -12.99 91.40 35.22
CA THR A 21 -12.06 92.35 34.60
C THR A 21 -10.64 91.79 34.78
N SER A 22 -9.89 91.72 33.68
CA SER A 22 -8.55 91.09 33.63
C SER A 22 -8.53 89.62 34.09
N THR A 23 -9.64 88.91 33.92
CA THR A 23 -9.79 87.47 34.18
C THR A 23 -9.58 86.64 32.91
N GLN A 24 -9.37 85.34 33.08
CA GLN A 24 -9.17 84.31 32.06
C GLN A 24 -9.95 83.03 32.46
N PHE A 25 -11.26 83.18 32.68
CA PHE A 25 -12.12 82.10 33.15
C PHE A 25 -12.16 80.90 32.20
N SER A 26 -12.24 81.10 30.89
CA SER A 26 -12.25 80.01 29.89
C SER A 26 -11.03 79.08 29.95
N SER A 27 -9.89 79.54 30.46
CA SER A 27 -8.68 78.72 30.61
C SER A 27 -8.49 78.16 32.02
N ASN A 28 -9.18 78.69 33.03
CA ASN A 28 -8.88 78.42 34.44
C ASN A 28 -10.11 78.01 35.28
N ALA A 29 -11.30 77.98 34.70
CA ALA A 29 -12.54 77.51 35.32
C ALA A 29 -13.23 76.54 34.36
N ARG A 30 -13.91 75.55 34.93
CA ARG A 30 -14.77 74.60 34.21
C ARG A 30 -16.16 74.61 34.83
N VAL A 31 -17.15 74.18 34.04
CA VAL A 31 -18.47 73.89 34.58
C VAL A 31 -18.33 72.80 35.65
N GLY A 32 -18.93 73.02 36.82
CA GLY A 32 -18.79 72.17 38.00
C GLY A 32 -17.78 72.67 39.02
N ASP A 33 -16.89 73.60 38.67
CA ASP A 33 -15.95 74.20 39.64
C ASP A 33 -16.67 75.08 40.67
N ALA A 34 -16.05 75.27 41.83
CA ALA A 34 -16.59 76.12 42.88
C ALA A 34 -16.05 77.55 42.74
N PHE A 35 -16.95 78.51 42.52
CA PHE A 35 -16.67 79.93 42.56
C PHE A 35 -16.95 80.47 43.98
N ARG A 36 -15.98 81.16 44.56
CA ARG A 36 -16.14 81.91 45.81
C ARG A 36 -16.38 83.38 45.51
N GLY A 37 -17.57 83.86 45.84
CA GLY A 37 -17.94 85.25 45.66
C GLY A 37 -17.30 86.19 46.69
N PRO A 38 -17.38 87.53 46.46
CA PRO A 38 -16.93 88.54 47.42
C PRO A 38 -17.64 88.48 48.78
N ASP A 39 -18.86 87.94 48.80
CA ASP A 39 -19.64 87.62 50.00
C ASP A 39 -19.08 86.43 50.81
N GLY A 40 -18.02 85.79 50.32
CA GLY A 40 -17.35 84.66 50.94
C GLY A 40 -18.04 83.32 50.73
N ARG A 41 -19.19 83.27 50.03
CA ARG A 41 -19.98 82.07 49.79
C ARG A 41 -19.53 81.33 48.54
N TRP A 42 -19.84 80.02 48.51
CA TRP A 42 -19.52 79.13 47.40
C TRP A 42 -20.70 78.94 46.48
N TYR A 43 -20.42 78.96 45.19
CA TYR A 43 -21.37 78.79 44.11
C TYR A 43 -20.80 77.80 43.09
N GLU A 44 -21.65 77.01 42.46
CA GLU A 44 -21.23 76.12 41.39
C GLU A 44 -21.22 76.89 40.07
N VAL A 45 -20.10 76.84 39.33
CA VAL A 45 -20.01 77.39 37.98
C VAL A 45 -20.85 76.52 37.04
N THR A 46 -21.89 77.09 36.44
CA THR A 46 -22.80 76.37 35.54
C THR A 46 -22.48 76.57 34.06
N ASN A 47 -21.80 77.66 33.73
CA ASN A 47 -21.36 77.95 32.38
C ASN A 47 -20.11 78.83 32.42
N VAL A 48 -19.21 78.63 31.47
CA VAL A 48 -18.04 79.50 31.25
C VAL A 48 -18.19 80.10 29.87
N ALA A 49 -18.86 81.26 29.81
CA ALA A 49 -19.26 81.88 28.55
C ALA A 49 -18.07 82.53 27.81
N SER A 50 -17.08 83.04 28.54
CA SER A 50 -15.85 83.62 27.96
C SER A 50 -14.73 83.69 29.01
N SER A 51 -13.58 84.28 28.64
CA SER A 51 -12.52 84.62 29.61
C SER A 51 -12.96 85.60 30.70
N THR A 52 -14.06 86.33 30.49
CA THR A 52 -14.55 87.38 31.39
C THR A 52 -15.96 87.14 31.92
N VAL A 53 -16.65 86.09 31.50
CA VAL A 53 -18.03 85.84 31.96
C VAL A 53 -18.23 84.38 32.33
N ILE A 54 -18.68 84.15 33.56
CA ILE A 54 -19.17 82.85 34.03
C ILE A 54 -20.59 83.00 34.57
N SER A 55 -21.32 81.89 34.55
CA SER A 55 -22.61 81.76 35.23
C SER A 55 -22.47 80.87 36.45
N ILE A 56 -23.17 81.20 37.53
CA ILE A 56 -23.12 80.47 38.80
C ILE A 56 -24.53 80.05 39.26
N LYS A 57 -24.63 78.97 40.04
CA LYS A 57 -25.84 78.59 40.79
C LYS A 57 -25.52 78.29 42.27
N PRO A 58 -26.42 78.63 43.20
CA PRO A 58 -27.59 79.50 43.02
C PRO A 58 -27.17 80.92 42.58
N ASN A 59 -28.13 81.77 42.17
CA ASN A 59 -27.82 83.16 41.81
C ASN A 59 -27.09 83.87 42.97
N TYR A 60 -26.23 84.85 42.66
CA TYR A 60 -25.41 85.53 43.66
C TYR A 60 -26.28 86.14 44.77
N GLN A 61 -25.98 85.77 46.02
CA GLN A 61 -26.83 86.08 47.18
C GLN A 61 -26.31 87.27 48.00
N GLY A 62 -25.11 87.76 47.71
CA GLY A 62 -24.54 88.96 48.33
C GLY A 62 -25.08 90.26 47.72
N SER A 63 -24.74 91.39 48.33
CA SER A 63 -24.99 92.72 47.78
C SER A 63 -24.20 92.95 46.48
N THR A 64 -24.81 93.64 45.51
CA THR A 64 -24.15 94.00 44.24
C THR A 64 -22.84 94.74 44.50
N ALA A 65 -21.75 94.25 43.91
CA ALA A 65 -20.42 94.80 44.10
C ALA A 65 -19.57 94.65 42.82
N SER A 66 -18.68 95.60 42.59
CA SER A 66 -17.75 95.60 41.44
C SER A 66 -16.31 95.76 41.92
N GLY A 67 -15.36 95.28 41.10
CA GLY A 67 -13.93 95.36 41.40
C GLY A 67 -13.48 94.51 42.59
N GLN A 68 -14.23 93.46 42.94
CA GLN A 68 -13.98 92.67 44.14
C GLN A 68 -13.10 91.44 43.89
N ALA A 69 -12.44 90.97 44.95
CA ALA A 69 -11.68 89.73 44.93
C ALA A 69 -12.60 88.50 44.86
N TYR A 70 -12.10 87.42 44.26
CA TYR A 70 -12.79 86.13 44.13
C TYR A 70 -11.78 85.00 44.15
N ALA A 71 -12.27 83.76 44.20
CA ALA A 71 -11.46 82.59 43.89
C ALA A 71 -12.28 81.54 43.16
N VAL A 72 -11.67 80.80 42.23
CA VAL A 72 -12.26 79.58 41.65
C VAL A 72 -11.41 78.39 42.08
N ALA A 73 -12.07 77.41 42.69
CA ALA A 73 -11.50 76.15 43.13
C ALA A 73 -12.01 75.01 42.24
N PRO A 74 -11.12 74.23 41.60
CA PRO A 74 -11.53 73.05 40.84
C PRO A 74 -12.24 72.04 41.73
N ILE A 75 -13.45 71.62 41.36
CA ILE A 75 -14.15 70.52 42.05
C ILE A 75 -14.03 69.28 41.17
N LEU A 76 -13.04 68.45 41.49
CA LEU A 76 -12.94 67.12 40.90
C LEU A 76 -14.05 66.26 41.53
N GLY A 77 -15.21 66.16 40.85
CA GLY A 77 -16.13 65.07 41.13
C GLY A 77 -15.36 63.76 40.93
N TYR A 78 -15.40 62.85 41.91
CA TYR A 78 -14.72 61.55 41.83
C TYR A 78 -14.88 60.92 40.45
N ASP A 79 -13.81 60.29 39.92
CA ASP A 79 -13.71 59.55 38.64
C ASP A 79 -14.65 58.31 38.57
N LYS A 80 -15.91 58.48 38.95
CA LYS A 80 -16.94 57.46 39.03
C LYS A 80 -17.33 56.95 37.65
N ASP A 81 -17.39 57.82 36.64
CA ASP A 81 -17.68 57.39 35.26
C ASP A 81 -16.56 56.49 34.70
N LEU A 82 -15.29 56.78 35.00
CA LEU A 82 -14.17 55.92 34.60
C LEU A 82 -14.23 54.56 35.30
N SER A 83 -14.49 54.58 36.61
CA SER A 83 -14.60 53.35 37.42
C SER A 83 -15.78 52.47 36.98
N ASP A 84 -16.93 53.08 36.68
CA ASP A 84 -18.13 52.39 36.22
C ASP A 84 -17.91 51.80 34.81
N ARG A 85 -17.26 52.54 33.90
CA ARG A 85 -16.88 52.04 32.57
C ARG A 85 -15.89 50.87 32.63
N PHE A 86 -14.90 50.91 33.52
CA PHE A 86 -13.93 49.81 33.65
C PHE A 86 -14.58 48.54 34.22
N ASN A 87 -15.48 48.69 35.21
CA ASN A 87 -16.27 47.57 35.72
C ASN A 87 -17.21 46.98 34.65
N GLN A 88 -17.81 47.81 33.80
CA GLN A 88 -18.66 47.36 32.70
C GLN A 88 -17.88 46.48 31.72
N ILE A 89 -16.65 46.86 31.35
CA ILE A 89 -15.78 46.04 30.51
C ILE A 89 -15.51 44.67 31.16
N ALA A 90 -15.22 44.65 32.47
CA ALA A 90 -14.98 43.40 33.19
C ALA A 90 -16.24 42.51 33.25
N MET A 91 -17.44 43.09 33.36
CA MET A 91 -18.70 42.32 33.36
C MET A 91 -19.04 41.77 31.96
N ASP A 92 -18.89 42.59 30.92
CA ASP A 92 -19.24 42.21 29.55
C ASP A 92 -18.26 41.19 28.96
N TRP A 93 -16.96 41.34 29.28
CA TRP A 93 -15.89 40.54 28.65
C TRP A 93 -15.20 39.57 29.60
N GLY A 94 -15.36 39.69 30.92
CA GLY A 94 -14.64 38.86 31.88
C GLY A 94 -14.90 37.37 31.71
N ALA A 95 -16.17 36.97 31.52
CA ALA A 95 -16.53 35.58 31.25
C ALA A 95 -16.01 35.10 29.87
N THR A 96 -16.04 35.96 28.86
CA THR A 96 -15.55 35.65 27.51
C THR A 96 -14.04 35.43 27.49
N ILE A 97 -13.30 36.28 28.20
CA ILE A 97 -11.84 36.22 28.32
C ILE A 97 -11.42 35.03 29.20
N ALA A 98 -12.13 34.78 30.31
CA ALA A 98 -11.91 33.59 31.14
C ALA A 98 -12.29 32.28 30.41
N GLY A 99 -13.20 32.36 29.45
CA GLY A 99 -13.67 31.25 28.61
C GLY A 99 -12.87 31.04 27.33
N ILE A 100 -11.74 31.75 27.12
CA ILE A 100 -10.84 31.48 26.00
C ILE A 100 -10.39 30.02 26.10
N LYS A 101 -10.84 29.23 25.12
CA LYS A 101 -10.63 27.80 25.11
C LYS A 101 -9.12 27.50 24.95
N PRO A 102 -8.60 26.40 25.54
CA PRO A 102 -7.16 26.09 25.50
C PRO A 102 -6.56 26.10 24.09
N TRP A 103 -7.34 25.71 23.06
CA TRP A 103 -6.90 25.73 21.66
C TRP A 103 -6.52 27.10 21.11
N ALA A 104 -7.07 28.19 21.66
CA ALA A 104 -6.80 29.55 21.21
C ALA A 104 -5.45 30.08 21.71
N LEU A 105 -4.87 29.44 22.73
CA LEU A 105 -3.60 29.80 23.34
C LEU A 105 -2.48 28.79 22.98
N SER A 106 -2.77 27.79 22.16
CA SER A 106 -1.81 26.75 21.81
C SER A 106 -0.72 27.28 20.87
N ASN A 107 0.54 26.91 21.15
CA ASN A 107 1.71 27.37 20.40
C ASN A 107 1.83 26.79 18.97
N THR A 108 1.03 25.77 18.63
CA THR A 108 1.03 25.13 17.31
C THR A 108 -0.39 24.74 16.90
N GLY A 109 -0.67 24.69 15.59
CA GLY A 109 -1.96 24.23 15.08
C GLY A 109 -2.29 22.78 15.49
N THR A 110 -1.29 21.90 15.62
CA THR A 110 -1.48 20.52 16.08
C THR A 110 -1.92 20.45 17.54
N GLN A 111 -1.34 21.28 18.41
CA GLN A 111 -1.76 21.35 19.81
C GLN A 111 -3.16 21.97 19.93
N ALA A 112 -3.47 23.01 19.14
CA ALA A 112 -4.83 23.58 19.09
C ALA A 112 -5.89 22.53 18.71
N GLN A 113 -5.60 21.70 17.70
CA GLN A 113 -6.49 20.60 17.32
C GLN A 113 -6.68 19.56 18.45
N ALA A 114 -5.61 19.24 19.19
CA ALA A 114 -5.72 18.35 20.34
C ALA A 114 -6.56 18.97 21.46
N ASP A 115 -6.38 20.25 21.73
CA ASP A 115 -7.11 21.03 22.73
C ASP A 115 -8.59 21.25 22.34
N MET A 116 -8.93 21.12 21.04
CA MET A 116 -10.31 21.03 20.54
C MET A 116 -10.94 19.64 20.72
N GLY A 117 -10.19 18.64 21.20
CA GLY A 117 -10.67 17.26 21.39
C GLY A 117 -10.53 16.37 20.15
N ILE A 118 -9.82 16.80 19.10
CA ILE A 118 -9.58 15.97 17.92
C ILE A 118 -8.57 14.86 18.30
N THR A 119 -8.98 13.61 18.12
CA THR A 119 -8.15 12.43 18.43
C THR A 119 -6.90 12.38 17.55
N ALA A 120 -5.88 11.61 17.97
CA ALA A 120 -4.66 11.45 17.18
C ALA A 120 -4.94 10.94 15.75
N VAL A 121 -5.90 10.02 15.59
CA VAL A 121 -6.34 9.52 14.27
C VAL A 121 -6.99 10.62 13.43
N GLY A 122 -7.89 11.41 14.04
CA GLY A 122 -8.54 12.53 13.35
C GLY A 122 -7.54 13.61 12.89
N ARG A 123 -6.54 13.93 13.73
CA ARG A 123 -5.47 14.86 13.36
C ARG A 123 -4.61 14.33 12.21
N GLY A 124 -4.30 13.03 12.23
CA GLY A 124 -3.58 12.36 11.13
C GLY A 124 -4.34 12.45 9.82
N LEU A 125 -5.66 12.21 9.84
CA LEU A 125 -6.51 12.31 8.65
C LEU A 125 -6.62 13.73 8.08
N LEU A 126 -6.78 14.74 8.94
CA LEU A 126 -6.84 16.15 8.53
C LEU A 126 -5.52 16.65 7.92
N ALA A 127 -4.39 16.09 8.35
CA ALA A 127 -3.06 16.43 7.84
C ALA A 127 -2.67 15.62 6.59
N ALA A 128 -3.47 14.64 6.18
CA ALA A 128 -3.13 13.77 5.07
C ALA A 128 -3.16 14.52 3.73
N SER A 129 -2.01 14.61 3.07
CA SER A 129 -1.85 15.29 1.77
C SER A 129 -2.26 14.45 0.57
N SER A 130 -2.61 13.18 0.77
CA SER A 130 -3.09 12.27 -0.27
C SER A 130 -4.05 11.23 0.29
N GLN A 131 -4.87 10.65 -0.59
CA GLN A 131 -5.78 9.55 -0.25
C GLN A 131 -5.02 8.35 0.33
N ALA A 132 -3.83 8.04 -0.19
CA ALA A 132 -2.96 6.97 0.32
C ALA A 132 -2.50 7.23 1.76
N ASN A 133 -2.13 8.46 2.10
CA ASN A 133 -1.73 8.83 3.46
C ASN A 133 -2.93 8.75 4.43
N ALA A 134 -4.12 9.19 3.99
CA ALA A 134 -5.35 9.11 4.77
C ALA A 134 -5.73 7.66 5.15
N LEU A 135 -5.60 6.71 4.22
CA LEU A 135 -5.89 5.29 4.44
C LEU A 135 -5.04 4.67 5.55
N SER A 136 -3.79 5.13 5.74
CA SER A 136 -2.88 4.64 6.78
C SER A 136 -3.43 4.87 8.21
N TYR A 137 -4.21 5.94 8.40
CA TYR A 137 -4.81 6.27 9.70
C TYR A 137 -6.16 5.57 9.93
N LEU A 138 -6.85 5.15 8.87
CA LEU A 138 -8.14 4.46 8.92
C LEU A 138 -8.01 2.93 9.03
N GLY A 139 -6.79 2.39 8.95
CA GLY A 139 -6.54 0.95 8.86
C GLY A 139 -6.84 0.37 7.47
N GLY A 140 -6.98 1.23 6.45
CA GLY A 140 -7.05 0.80 5.06
C GLY A 140 -5.67 0.40 4.55
N VAL A 141 -5.63 -0.59 3.67
CA VAL A 141 -4.39 -0.95 2.97
C VAL A 141 -4.01 0.23 2.08
N THR A 142 -2.92 0.91 2.38
CA THR A 142 -2.44 2.00 1.53
C THR A 142 -2.10 1.45 0.13
N PRO A 143 -2.28 2.23 -0.96
CA PRO A 143 -1.75 1.84 -2.26
C PRO A 143 -0.25 1.54 -2.16
N GLY A 144 0.12 0.25 -2.28
CA GLY A 144 1.49 -0.21 -2.09
C GLY A 144 1.76 -0.99 -0.80
N GLN A 145 0.82 -1.06 0.15
CA GLN A 145 0.86 -2.11 1.18
C GLN A 145 0.19 -3.38 0.64
N MET A 146 0.87 -4.52 0.79
CA MET A 146 0.45 -5.85 0.33
C MET A 146 0.26 -6.05 -1.19
N GLY A 147 0.57 -5.07 -2.03
CA GLY A 147 0.54 -5.19 -3.50
C GLY A 147 -0.83 -5.54 -4.11
N TRP A 148 -1.91 -5.49 -3.32
CA TRP A 148 -3.23 -5.99 -3.70
C TRP A 148 -4.17 -4.90 -4.25
N ALA A 149 -3.98 -3.65 -3.82
CA ALA A 149 -4.79 -2.49 -4.21
C ALA A 149 -4.03 -1.50 -5.12
N GLY A 150 -2.89 -1.91 -5.67
CA GLY A 150 -2.01 -1.07 -6.50
C GLY A 150 -0.99 -1.91 -7.27
N ASN A 151 0.15 -1.31 -7.62
CA ASN A 151 1.25 -2.07 -8.23
C ASN A 151 1.86 -3.04 -7.21
N ALA A 152 2.32 -4.19 -7.71
CA ALA A 152 3.06 -5.14 -6.90
C ALA A 152 4.38 -4.53 -6.39
N ILE A 153 4.73 -4.85 -5.13
CA ILE A 153 5.86 -4.23 -4.43
C ILE A 153 7.17 -4.82 -4.96
N THR A 154 8.13 -3.98 -5.34
CA THR A 154 9.45 -4.46 -5.76
C THR A 154 10.21 -5.05 -4.58
N THR A 155 10.66 -6.30 -4.70
CA THR A 155 11.53 -6.95 -3.73
C THR A 155 12.86 -7.37 -4.35
N ALA A 156 13.95 -7.10 -3.63
CA ALA A 156 15.28 -7.57 -4.00
C ALA A 156 15.46 -9.05 -3.64
N ASN A 157 14.83 -9.56 -2.57
CA ASN A 157 15.01 -10.94 -2.12
C ASN A 157 13.66 -11.57 -1.75
N LEU A 158 13.36 -12.72 -2.37
CA LEU A 158 12.12 -13.45 -2.11
C LEU A 158 12.14 -14.13 -0.73
N ASP A 159 13.31 -14.47 -0.20
CA ASP A 159 13.44 -15.19 1.08
C ASP A 159 13.16 -14.29 2.29
N SER A 160 13.35 -12.98 2.14
CA SER A 160 13.18 -11.98 3.21
C SER A 160 11.76 -11.45 3.35
N LEU A 161 10.80 -11.94 2.55
CA LEU A 161 9.41 -11.50 2.63
C LEU A 161 8.76 -12.00 3.94
N THR A 162 8.19 -11.07 4.71
CA THR A 162 7.54 -11.34 6.02
C THR A 162 6.10 -10.86 6.09
N VAL A 163 5.56 -10.28 5.02
CA VAL A 163 4.20 -9.75 4.96
C VAL A 163 3.50 -10.32 3.75
N SER A 164 2.29 -10.85 3.93
CA SER A 164 1.48 -11.36 2.82
C SER A 164 1.24 -10.29 1.76
N GLY A 165 1.30 -10.66 0.48
CA GLY A 165 1.04 -9.74 -0.60
C GLY A 165 1.59 -10.16 -1.95
N LEU A 166 1.39 -9.30 -2.94
CA LEU A 166 1.92 -9.46 -4.29
C LEU A 166 3.18 -8.60 -4.47
N TYR A 167 4.26 -9.23 -4.94
CA TYR A 167 5.56 -8.59 -5.14
C TYR A 167 6.05 -8.77 -6.57
N THR A 168 6.74 -7.77 -7.13
CA THR A 168 7.51 -7.91 -8.36
C THR A 168 8.95 -8.25 -8.04
N HIS A 169 9.57 -9.04 -8.90
CA HIS A 169 10.98 -9.39 -8.77
C HIS A 169 11.72 -9.18 -10.10
N GLY A 170 12.87 -8.53 -9.99
CA GLY A 170 13.79 -8.28 -11.11
C GLY A 170 14.85 -9.37 -11.26
N VAL A 171 15.82 -9.11 -12.14
CA VAL A 171 16.87 -10.07 -12.53
C VAL A 171 18.12 -9.94 -11.64
N ALA A 172 18.14 -10.42 -10.39
CA ALA A 172 19.39 -10.39 -9.59
C ALA A 172 19.51 -11.24 -8.28
N VAL A 173 18.58 -12.10 -7.85
CA VAL A 173 18.64 -12.82 -6.54
C VAL A 173 17.96 -14.22 -6.67
N PRO A 174 18.03 -15.20 -5.73
CA PRO A 174 17.47 -16.54 -5.94
C PRO A 174 15.98 -16.57 -6.31
N SER A 175 15.72 -16.73 -7.60
CA SER A 175 14.43 -17.01 -8.22
C SER A 175 14.39 -18.49 -8.65
N PRO A 176 13.19 -19.07 -8.90
CA PRO A 176 13.10 -20.43 -9.44
C PRO A 176 13.77 -20.59 -10.81
N VAL A 177 13.95 -19.48 -11.54
CA VAL A 177 14.50 -19.45 -12.88
C VAL A 177 15.54 -18.33 -12.95
N ASN A 178 16.79 -18.69 -13.25
CA ASN A 178 17.90 -17.76 -13.34
C ASN A 178 17.57 -16.62 -14.31
N ASN A 179 17.79 -15.38 -13.87
CA ASN A 179 17.59 -14.16 -14.65
C ASN A 179 16.16 -13.99 -15.21
N ALA A 180 15.15 -14.56 -14.56
CA ALA A 180 13.75 -14.37 -14.93
C ALA A 180 13.10 -13.25 -14.11
N GLN A 181 12.29 -12.44 -14.80
CA GLN A 181 11.39 -11.47 -14.17
C GLN A 181 10.05 -12.11 -13.89
N GLY A 182 9.36 -11.66 -12.86
CA GLY A 182 8.05 -12.20 -12.53
C GLY A 182 7.41 -11.56 -11.32
N TYR A 183 6.31 -12.20 -10.92
CA TYR A 183 5.53 -11.84 -9.74
C TYR A 183 5.61 -12.97 -8.73
N VAL A 184 5.63 -12.64 -7.45
CA VAL A 184 5.44 -13.62 -6.38
C VAL A 184 4.23 -13.24 -5.54
N LEU A 185 3.34 -14.21 -5.34
CA LEU A 185 2.35 -14.17 -4.28
C LEU A 185 3.01 -14.76 -3.03
N HIS A 186 3.25 -13.93 -2.02
CA HIS A 186 3.73 -14.36 -0.71
C HIS A 186 2.55 -14.46 0.25
N MET A 187 2.40 -15.63 0.86
CA MET A 187 1.38 -15.90 1.87
C MET A 187 2.11 -16.21 3.18
N GLN A 188 2.18 -15.21 4.05
CA GLN A 188 2.78 -15.33 5.37
C GLN A 188 1.77 -15.96 6.35
N HIS A 189 2.19 -17.00 7.07
CA HIS A 189 1.42 -17.52 8.21
C HIS A 189 1.67 -16.65 9.47
N GLY A 190 0.73 -16.63 10.42
CA GLY A 190 0.88 -15.88 11.68
C GLY A 190 2.08 -16.31 12.53
N ASN A 191 2.58 -17.53 12.32
CA ASN A 191 3.89 -17.98 12.80
C ASN A 191 4.96 -17.73 11.70
N PRO A 192 6.05 -16.99 12.00
CA PRO A 192 7.09 -16.63 11.01
C PRO A 192 7.86 -17.81 10.40
N ASP A 193 7.77 -18.99 11.01
CA ASP A 193 8.41 -20.22 10.51
C ASP A 193 7.70 -20.84 9.33
N PHE A 194 6.47 -20.39 9.02
CA PHE A 194 5.64 -20.93 7.96
C PHE A 194 5.23 -19.85 6.96
N ALA A 195 5.32 -20.18 5.68
CA ALA A 195 4.89 -19.33 4.58
C ALA A 195 4.75 -20.17 3.31
N VAL A 196 4.02 -19.65 2.32
CA VAL A 196 3.93 -20.22 0.98
C VAL A 196 4.24 -19.13 -0.02
N GLN A 197 4.99 -19.47 -1.06
CA GLN A 197 5.22 -18.60 -2.20
C GLN A 197 4.81 -19.27 -3.50
N GLN A 198 4.15 -18.50 -4.37
CA GLN A 198 3.83 -18.87 -5.74
C GLN A 198 4.44 -17.86 -6.68
N TRP A 199 5.24 -18.34 -7.63
CA TRP A 199 5.95 -17.53 -8.61
C TRP A 199 5.26 -17.63 -9.97
N TYR A 200 5.05 -16.48 -10.59
CA TYR A 200 4.51 -16.31 -11.92
C TYR A 200 5.54 -15.61 -12.79
N GLN A 201 6.24 -16.36 -13.64
CA GLN A 201 7.23 -15.79 -14.54
C GLN A 201 6.57 -14.91 -15.59
N LEU A 202 7.12 -13.73 -15.82
CA LEU A 202 6.69 -12.84 -16.89
C LEU A 202 6.99 -13.48 -18.25
N ASN A 203 6.06 -13.35 -19.20
CA ASN A 203 6.19 -13.87 -20.58
C ASN A 203 6.42 -15.40 -20.65
N SER A 204 5.98 -16.16 -19.65
CA SER A 204 6.07 -17.62 -19.67
C SER A 204 4.81 -18.27 -19.11
N ALA A 205 4.17 -19.10 -19.94
CA ALA A 205 3.00 -19.88 -19.54
C ALA A 205 3.38 -21.10 -18.67
N THR A 206 4.63 -21.56 -18.76
CA THR A 206 5.14 -22.74 -18.02
C THR A 206 5.94 -22.37 -16.79
N GLY A 207 6.36 -21.11 -16.64
CA GLY A 207 7.19 -20.62 -15.55
C GLY A 207 6.42 -20.37 -14.26
N GLN A 208 5.67 -21.37 -13.82
CA GLN A 208 4.84 -21.35 -12.62
C GLN A 208 5.46 -22.25 -11.56
N TYR A 209 5.85 -21.69 -10.42
CA TYR A 209 6.55 -22.45 -9.39
C TYR A 209 5.94 -22.18 -8.02
N MET A 210 6.06 -23.15 -7.11
CA MET A 210 5.72 -22.95 -5.72
C MET A 210 6.85 -23.39 -4.81
N ARG A 211 6.89 -22.83 -3.61
CA ARG A 211 7.70 -23.34 -2.50
C ARG A 211 7.02 -23.06 -1.18
N ILE A 212 7.45 -23.78 -0.16
CA ILE A 212 6.93 -23.64 1.19
C ILE A 212 8.08 -23.34 2.15
N LYS A 213 7.78 -22.61 3.22
CA LYS A 213 8.66 -22.41 4.35
C LYS A 213 8.15 -23.26 5.51
N THR A 214 9.03 -24.03 6.13
CA THR A 214 8.73 -24.83 7.33
C THR A 214 9.90 -24.73 8.30
N ALA A 215 9.60 -24.58 9.59
CA ALA A 215 10.62 -24.40 10.64
C ALA A 215 11.67 -23.34 10.29
N GLY A 216 11.24 -22.22 9.70
CA GLY A 216 12.13 -21.12 9.32
C GLY A 216 12.88 -21.30 7.99
N ASN A 217 12.82 -22.48 7.38
CA ASN A 217 13.61 -22.84 6.19
C ASN A 217 12.75 -22.92 4.93
N TRP A 218 13.21 -22.32 3.83
CA TRP A 218 12.56 -22.44 2.53
C TRP A 218 12.91 -23.77 1.84
N SER A 219 11.89 -24.45 1.32
CA SER A 219 12.09 -25.55 0.39
C SER A 219 12.67 -25.02 -0.93
N ARG A 220 13.25 -25.93 -1.73
CA ARG A 220 13.47 -25.63 -3.16
C ARG A 220 12.15 -25.25 -3.83
N TRP A 221 12.26 -24.47 -4.90
CA TRP A 221 11.15 -24.25 -5.82
C TRP A 221 10.78 -25.55 -6.55
N VAL A 222 9.48 -25.76 -6.72
CA VAL A 222 8.94 -26.87 -7.52
C VAL A 222 8.07 -26.31 -8.64
N LEU A 223 8.27 -26.83 -9.85
CA LEU A 223 7.47 -26.50 -11.02
C LEU A 223 6.03 -26.98 -10.82
N GLN A 224 5.05 -26.16 -11.18
CA GLN A 224 3.65 -26.55 -11.22
C GLN A 224 3.27 -27.04 -12.61
N TYR A 225 2.61 -28.20 -12.67
CA TYR A 225 2.12 -28.76 -13.92
C TYR A 225 0.74 -28.21 -14.29
N SER A 226 0.56 -27.91 -15.57
CA SER A 226 -0.67 -27.42 -16.19
C SER A 226 -0.75 -27.91 -17.65
N GLN A 227 -1.82 -27.58 -18.35
CA GLN A 227 -1.96 -27.87 -19.79
C GLN A 227 -0.81 -27.34 -20.66
N PHE A 228 -0.04 -26.34 -20.19
CA PHE A 228 1.09 -25.77 -20.93
C PHE A 228 2.39 -26.59 -20.85
N ASN A 229 2.57 -27.45 -19.85
CA ASN A 229 3.80 -28.22 -19.63
C ASN A 229 3.56 -29.70 -19.30
N LEU A 230 2.32 -30.18 -19.45
CA LEU A 230 2.00 -31.60 -19.27
C LEU A 230 2.65 -32.46 -20.36
N LEU A 231 2.55 -32.01 -21.62
CA LEU A 231 3.19 -32.64 -22.78
C LEU A 231 4.40 -31.82 -23.22
N GLY A 232 5.51 -32.49 -23.51
CA GLY A 232 6.75 -31.89 -23.98
C GLY A 232 7.96 -32.77 -23.69
N ALA A 233 9.17 -32.23 -23.86
CA ALA A 233 10.38 -32.97 -23.55
C ALA A 233 10.43 -33.32 -22.05
N VAL A 234 10.47 -34.62 -21.76
CA VAL A 234 10.66 -35.14 -20.41
C VAL A 234 12.15 -35.09 -20.08
N SER A 235 12.50 -34.60 -18.90
CA SER A 235 13.87 -34.56 -18.39
C SER A 235 13.89 -34.77 -16.87
N GLN A 236 15.02 -35.21 -16.35
CA GLN A 236 15.23 -35.40 -14.92
C GLN A 236 16.67 -35.04 -14.53
N SER A 237 16.86 -34.75 -13.26
CA SER A 237 18.17 -34.70 -12.64
C SER A 237 18.13 -35.43 -11.29
N SER A 238 19.01 -36.43 -11.12
CA SER A 238 19.10 -37.25 -9.91
C SER A 238 17.76 -37.87 -9.47
N GLY A 239 16.95 -38.33 -10.42
CA GLY A 239 15.63 -38.93 -10.19
C GLY A 239 14.49 -37.93 -9.97
N VAL A 240 14.76 -36.62 -10.03
CA VAL A 240 13.72 -35.57 -9.91
C VAL A 240 13.33 -35.09 -11.31
N PRO A 241 12.04 -35.16 -11.69
CA PRO A 241 11.57 -34.58 -12.95
C PRO A 241 11.85 -33.07 -13.02
N THR A 242 12.45 -32.64 -14.12
CA THR A 242 12.77 -31.22 -14.41
C THR A 242 12.08 -30.69 -15.67
N GLY A 243 11.44 -31.57 -16.45
CA GLY A 243 10.77 -31.25 -17.71
C GLY A 243 9.27 -31.51 -17.67
N ALA A 244 8.69 -31.82 -18.84
CA ALA A 244 7.28 -32.21 -18.96
C ALA A 244 7.00 -33.58 -18.31
N VAL A 245 5.72 -33.96 -18.19
CA VAL A 245 5.31 -35.27 -17.64
C VAL A 245 5.34 -36.36 -18.72
N ILE A 246 4.95 -36.02 -19.94
CA ILE A 246 4.80 -36.97 -21.06
C ILE A 246 5.50 -36.41 -22.30
N ASP A 247 6.40 -37.20 -22.87
CA ASP A 247 7.00 -36.97 -24.18
C ASP A 247 6.52 -38.05 -25.14
N ARG A 248 6.11 -37.66 -26.34
CA ARG A 248 5.53 -38.53 -27.37
C ARG A 248 6.16 -38.17 -28.70
N GLY A 249 6.58 -39.17 -29.45
CA GLY A 249 7.07 -38.95 -30.81
C GLY A 249 7.03 -40.21 -31.66
N SER A 250 7.35 -40.04 -32.94
CA SER A 250 7.46 -41.12 -33.91
C SER A 250 8.57 -40.84 -34.91
N ASN A 251 9.13 -41.90 -35.48
CA ASN A 251 10.04 -41.85 -36.61
C ASN A 251 9.88 -43.14 -37.44
N ALA A 252 10.75 -43.35 -38.45
CA ALA A 252 10.68 -44.53 -39.32
C ALA A 252 10.79 -45.87 -38.57
N ASN A 253 11.31 -45.87 -37.33
CA ASN A 253 11.50 -47.04 -36.51
C ASN A 253 10.31 -47.34 -35.57
N GLY A 254 9.27 -46.50 -35.55
CA GLY A 254 8.08 -46.66 -34.71
C GLY A 254 7.75 -45.43 -33.89
N GLU A 255 6.97 -45.64 -32.83
CA GLU A 255 6.48 -44.60 -31.92
C GLU A 255 7.06 -44.80 -30.52
N TYR A 256 7.12 -43.72 -29.75
CA TYR A 256 7.52 -43.81 -28.35
C TYR A 256 6.71 -42.90 -27.43
N VAL A 257 6.74 -43.29 -26.15
CA VAL A 257 6.34 -42.49 -25.01
C VAL A 257 7.46 -42.52 -23.97
N ARG A 258 7.80 -41.36 -23.43
CA ARG A 258 8.52 -41.24 -22.16
C ARG A 258 7.63 -40.62 -21.11
N PHE A 259 7.74 -41.12 -19.90
CA PHE A 259 7.09 -40.59 -18.72
C PHE A 259 8.13 -40.04 -17.74
N ALA A 260 7.77 -39.01 -16.99
CA ALA A 260 8.63 -38.38 -15.99
C ALA A 260 9.10 -39.34 -14.88
N ASP A 261 8.42 -40.45 -14.66
CA ASP A 261 8.81 -41.51 -13.72
C ASP A 261 9.97 -42.40 -14.22
N GLY A 262 10.45 -42.14 -15.44
CA GLY A 262 11.51 -42.92 -16.10
C GLY A 262 11.01 -44.00 -17.04
N THR A 263 9.72 -44.28 -17.09
CA THR A 263 9.16 -45.30 -17.98
C THR A 263 9.27 -44.85 -19.44
N GLN A 264 9.80 -45.72 -20.29
CA GLN A 264 9.82 -45.57 -21.73
C GLN A 264 9.10 -46.73 -22.37
N ILE A 265 8.24 -46.43 -23.34
CA ILE A 265 7.53 -47.43 -24.15
C ILE A 265 7.83 -47.09 -25.60
N CYS A 266 8.38 -48.05 -26.33
CA CYS A 266 8.49 -47.99 -27.78
C CYS A 266 7.51 -49.00 -28.40
N THR A 267 6.88 -48.64 -29.50
CA THR A 267 5.98 -49.52 -30.25
C THR A 267 6.30 -49.47 -31.73
N MET A 268 6.14 -50.59 -32.42
CA MET A 268 6.26 -50.70 -33.86
C MET A 268 5.07 -51.46 -34.41
N SER A 269 4.56 -51.03 -35.56
CA SER A 269 3.60 -51.77 -36.37
C SER A 269 3.89 -51.49 -37.84
N ILE A 270 4.44 -52.48 -38.54
CA ILE A 270 4.94 -52.33 -39.92
C ILE A 270 4.41 -53.44 -40.82
N ASN A 271 4.41 -53.17 -42.12
CA ASN A 271 4.24 -54.17 -43.17
C ASN A 271 5.47 -54.16 -44.05
N VAL A 272 6.06 -55.32 -44.29
CA VAL A 272 7.32 -55.48 -45.02
C VAL A 272 7.24 -56.63 -46.00
N THR A 273 7.92 -56.54 -47.14
CA THR A 273 7.99 -57.62 -48.13
C THR A 273 9.34 -58.32 -48.13
N ASP A 274 10.35 -57.77 -47.47
CA ASP A 274 11.70 -58.33 -47.38
C ASP A 274 11.86 -59.32 -46.19
N GLN A 275 10.77 -59.79 -45.59
CA GLN A 275 10.81 -60.79 -44.53
C GLN A 275 10.62 -62.21 -45.08
N ALA A 276 11.60 -63.07 -44.82
CA ALA A 276 11.47 -64.52 -44.99
C ALA A 276 11.40 -65.24 -43.63
N ILE A 277 10.72 -66.39 -43.60
CA ILE A 277 10.68 -67.37 -42.50
C ILE A 277 11.00 -68.73 -43.13
N ASP A 278 12.23 -68.90 -43.59
CA ASP A 278 12.66 -70.00 -44.46
C ASP A 278 13.90 -70.78 -43.95
N SER A 279 14.50 -70.33 -42.85
CA SER A 279 15.59 -71.05 -42.19
C SER A 279 15.03 -72.20 -41.35
N ALA A 280 15.48 -73.43 -41.60
CA ALA A 280 14.99 -74.60 -40.88
C ALA A 280 15.41 -74.58 -39.39
N TYR A 281 14.48 -74.95 -38.50
CA TYR A 281 14.68 -75.13 -37.06
C TYR A 281 13.84 -76.30 -36.55
N GLY A 282 14.39 -77.51 -36.70
CA GLY A 282 13.65 -78.74 -36.41
C GLY A 282 12.43 -78.88 -37.35
N PRO A 283 11.21 -79.11 -36.83
CA PRO A 283 9.99 -79.21 -37.65
C PRO A 283 9.41 -77.85 -38.04
N LEU A 284 10.04 -76.74 -37.64
CA LEU A 284 9.59 -75.38 -37.91
C LEU A 284 10.57 -74.66 -38.83
N PHE A 285 10.11 -73.55 -39.39
CA PHE A 285 10.94 -72.57 -40.06
C PHE A 285 10.97 -71.28 -39.23
N GLN A 286 12.08 -70.57 -39.30
CA GLN A 286 12.29 -69.32 -38.58
C GLN A 286 12.89 -68.24 -39.47
N GLY A 287 12.63 -67.00 -39.09
CA GLY A 287 13.21 -65.80 -39.71
C GLY A 287 13.49 -64.76 -38.64
N ALA A 288 14.51 -63.94 -38.84
CA ALA A 288 14.85 -62.86 -37.91
C ALA A 288 14.58 -61.49 -38.54
N ARG A 289 14.19 -60.52 -37.71
CA ARG A 289 14.15 -59.09 -38.07
C ARG A 289 14.69 -58.26 -36.93
N THR A 290 15.62 -57.36 -37.22
CA THR A 290 16.08 -56.38 -36.24
C THR A 290 15.15 -55.17 -36.25
N TRP A 291 14.61 -54.84 -35.09
CA TRP A 291 13.91 -53.60 -34.83
C TRP A 291 14.84 -52.66 -34.07
N SER A 292 15.26 -51.57 -34.72
CA SER A 292 15.90 -50.44 -34.04
C SER A 292 14.82 -49.67 -33.28
N PHE A 293 15.03 -49.31 -32.03
CA PHE A 293 14.04 -48.53 -31.29
C PHE A 293 14.01 -47.07 -31.78
N PRO A 294 12.84 -46.41 -31.78
CA PRO A 294 12.72 -45.00 -32.16
C PRO A 294 13.51 -44.06 -31.23
N VAL A 295 13.71 -44.46 -29.97
CA VAL A 295 14.57 -43.81 -28.97
C VAL A 295 15.28 -44.87 -28.13
N ALA A 296 16.49 -44.57 -27.65
CA ALA A 296 17.29 -45.48 -26.82
C ALA A 296 16.75 -45.57 -25.38
N PHE A 297 16.93 -46.74 -24.76
CA PHE A 297 16.70 -47.01 -23.33
C PHE A 297 17.99 -46.84 -22.52
N SER A 298 17.89 -46.64 -21.20
CA SER A 298 19.04 -46.62 -20.29
C SER A 298 19.60 -48.02 -19.99
N GLY A 299 18.76 -49.05 -20.12
CA GLY A 299 19.13 -50.46 -19.99
C GLY A 299 18.29 -51.33 -20.95
N ALA A 300 18.59 -52.64 -21.00
CA ALA A 300 17.85 -53.56 -21.86
C ALA A 300 16.35 -53.58 -21.48
N PRO A 301 15.43 -53.23 -22.40
CA PRO A 301 14.00 -53.24 -22.13
C PRO A 301 13.41 -54.66 -22.16
N ALA A 302 12.23 -54.84 -21.58
CA ALA A 302 11.39 -55.99 -21.84
C ALA A 302 10.68 -55.82 -23.18
N VAL A 303 10.82 -56.79 -24.08
CA VAL A 303 10.24 -56.73 -25.43
C VAL A 303 9.22 -57.85 -25.60
N SER A 304 8.08 -57.54 -26.21
CA SER A 304 7.07 -58.51 -26.62
C SER A 304 6.71 -58.31 -28.08
N VAL A 305 6.48 -59.42 -28.79
CA VAL A 305 5.98 -59.42 -30.16
C VAL A 305 4.47 -59.57 -30.11
N GLY A 306 3.76 -58.63 -30.71
CA GLY A 306 2.30 -58.67 -30.83
C GLY A 306 1.87 -59.51 -32.03
N LEU A 307 2.30 -59.12 -33.23
CA LEU A 307 1.99 -59.78 -34.50
C LEU A 307 3.28 -60.09 -35.25
N PHE A 308 3.35 -61.26 -35.88
CA PHE A 308 4.38 -61.57 -36.87
C PHE A 308 3.77 -62.52 -37.91
N ARG A 309 3.05 -61.95 -38.88
CA ARG A 309 2.20 -62.70 -39.80
C ARG A 309 2.66 -62.54 -41.24
N TRP A 310 3.11 -63.63 -41.86
CA TRP A 310 3.43 -63.65 -43.29
C TRP A 310 2.15 -63.79 -44.11
N GLY A 311 1.81 -62.81 -44.96
CA GLY A 311 0.62 -62.81 -45.80
C GLY A 311 -0.65 -63.17 -45.03
N SER A 312 -1.31 -64.25 -45.45
CA SER A 312 -2.50 -64.79 -44.78
C SER A 312 -2.21 -65.93 -43.81
N ALA A 313 -0.94 -66.33 -43.63
CA ALA A 313 -0.54 -67.48 -42.82
C ALA A 313 -0.80 -67.28 -41.31
N ALA A 314 -0.59 -68.35 -40.55
CA ALA A 314 -0.71 -68.40 -39.09
C ALA A 314 0.67 -68.31 -38.40
N SER A 315 1.60 -67.55 -38.97
CA SER A 315 2.92 -67.32 -38.40
C SER A 315 2.81 -66.56 -37.07
N TRP A 316 3.77 -66.78 -36.17
CA TRP A 316 3.83 -66.11 -34.86
C TRP A 316 5.24 -65.63 -34.55
N GLY A 317 5.37 -64.78 -33.53
CA GLY A 317 6.63 -64.13 -33.20
C GLY A 317 7.09 -64.35 -31.77
N SER A 318 8.40 -64.19 -31.56
CA SER A 318 9.05 -64.13 -30.25
C SER A 318 10.25 -63.18 -30.31
N VAL A 319 10.92 -62.97 -29.19
CA VAL A 319 12.18 -62.22 -29.15
C VAL A 319 13.34 -63.22 -29.29
N ALA A 320 14.24 -62.96 -30.25
CA ALA A 320 15.30 -63.90 -30.62
C ALA A 320 16.44 -63.97 -29.61
N THR A 321 16.79 -62.83 -29.02
CA THR A 321 17.95 -62.64 -28.13
C THR A 321 17.65 -61.54 -27.11
N LEU A 322 18.48 -61.41 -26.09
CA LEU A 322 18.37 -60.29 -25.15
C LEU A 322 18.42 -58.95 -25.94
N PRO A 323 17.46 -58.04 -25.73
CA PRO A 323 17.49 -56.72 -26.35
C PRO A 323 18.70 -55.90 -25.93
N SER A 324 19.19 -55.05 -26.83
CA SER A 324 20.12 -53.98 -26.47
C SER A 324 19.35 -52.74 -26.00
N THR A 325 20.06 -51.67 -25.65
CA THR A 325 19.44 -50.37 -25.34
C THR A 325 18.86 -49.67 -26.57
N THR A 326 19.25 -50.06 -27.78
CA THR A 326 18.89 -49.38 -29.03
C THR A 326 18.14 -50.25 -30.03
N SER A 327 18.09 -51.56 -29.83
CA SER A 327 17.44 -52.50 -30.74
C SER A 327 17.07 -53.83 -30.10
N ALA A 328 16.14 -54.55 -30.74
CA ALA A 328 15.84 -55.95 -30.46
C ALA A 328 15.75 -56.76 -31.75
N THR A 329 16.22 -58.01 -31.71
CA THR A 329 15.99 -58.96 -32.80
C THR A 329 14.71 -59.75 -32.52
N LEU A 330 13.71 -59.57 -33.38
CA LEU A 330 12.47 -60.32 -33.38
C LEU A 330 12.65 -61.60 -34.20
N ARG A 331 11.97 -62.67 -33.80
CA ARG A 331 11.98 -63.96 -34.51
C ARG A 331 10.57 -64.35 -34.90
N GLY A 332 10.34 -64.55 -36.19
CA GLY A 332 9.13 -65.15 -36.72
C GLY A 332 9.27 -66.67 -36.84
N PHE A 333 8.19 -67.39 -36.62
CA PHE A 333 8.10 -68.84 -36.78
C PHE A 333 6.90 -69.21 -37.65
N ASP A 334 7.04 -70.29 -38.42
CA ASP A 334 5.96 -70.91 -39.17
C ASP A 334 6.23 -72.42 -39.30
N ILE A 335 5.18 -73.20 -39.58
CA ILE A 335 5.29 -74.64 -39.82
C ILE A 335 5.75 -74.95 -41.25
N ALA A 336 5.67 -73.98 -42.16
CA ALA A 336 6.11 -74.08 -43.55
C ALA A 336 7.11 -72.98 -43.88
N SER A 337 8.03 -73.27 -44.81
CA SER A 337 8.96 -72.25 -45.32
C SER A 337 8.18 -71.13 -46.01
N ARG A 338 8.47 -69.88 -45.61
CA ARG A 338 7.87 -68.66 -46.16
C ARG A 338 8.96 -67.79 -46.80
N PRO A 339 9.05 -67.69 -48.13
CA PRO A 339 10.04 -66.83 -48.76
C PRO A 339 9.68 -65.35 -48.62
N ALA A 340 10.65 -64.46 -48.84
CA ALA A 340 10.38 -63.03 -49.01
C ALA A 340 9.51 -62.75 -50.26
N GLY A 341 8.96 -61.53 -50.34
CA GLY A 341 8.14 -61.02 -51.45
C GLY A 341 6.66 -60.86 -51.13
N THR A 342 6.17 -61.53 -50.08
CA THR A 342 4.79 -61.38 -49.58
C THR A 342 4.76 -60.43 -48.39
N SER A 343 3.72 -59.59 -48.31
CA SER A 343 3.54 -58.65 -47.20
C SER A 343 3.49 -59.40 -45.86
N THR A 344 4.37 -59.03 -44.95
CA THR A 344 4.47 -59.58 -43.60
C THR A 344 4.19 -58.45 -42.61
N ALA A 345 3.12 -58.62 -41.82
CA ALA A 345 2.72 -57.67 -40.80
C ALA A 345 3.42 -58.00 -39.47
N ILE A 346 4.14 -57.03 -38.91
CA ILE A 346 4.94 -57.21 -37.70
C ILE A 346 4.61 -56.09 -36.71
N SER A 347 4.29 -56.44 -35.48
CA SER A 347 4.16 -55.48 -34.38
C SER A 347 4.88 -55.95 -33.12
N ALA A 348 5.45 -55.00 -32.39
CA ALA A 348 6.19 -55.26 -31.16
C ALA A 348 6.11 -54.06 -30.21
N THR A 349 6.26 -54.35 -28.91
CA THR A 349 6.30 -53.35 -27.84
C THR A 349 7.56 -53.58 -27.01
N ALA A 350 8.29 -52.52 -26.69
CA ALA A 350 9.41 -52.53 -25.77
C ALA A 350 9.11 -51.59 -24.59
N ILE A 351 9.23 -52.09 -23.37
CA ILE A 351 8.98 -51.33 -22.13
C ILE A 351 10.26 -51.38 -21.28
N GLY A 352 10.73 -50.22 -20.85
CA GLY A 352 11.95 -50.10 -20.07
C GLY A 352 12.09 -48.72 -19.43
N ARG A 353 13.34 -48.35 -19.14
CA ARG A 353 13.68 -47.03 -18.57
C ARG A 353 14.44 -46.16 -19.55
N TRP A 354 14.31 -44.84 -19.47
CA TRP A 354 15.10 -43.89 -20.27
C TRP A 354 16.20 -43.17 -19.48
N PHE A 355 16.22 -43.30 -18.16
CA PHE A 355 17.32 -42.88 -17.28
C PHE A 355 17.60 -43.90 -16.18
#